data_AF-A0A1N6NQF1-F1
#
_entry.id   AF-A0A1N6NQF1-F1
#
_cell.length_a   1.000
_cell.length_b   1.000
_cell.length_c   1.000
_cell.angle_alpha   90.00
_cell.angle_beta   90.00
_cell.angle_gamma   90.00
#
_symmetry.space_group_name_H-M   'P 1'
#
loop_
_entity.id
_entity.type
_entity.pdbx_description
1 polymer ?
#
loop_
_entity_poly.entity_id
_entity_poly.type
_entity_poly.pdbx_seq_one_letter_code
_entity_poly.pdbx_strand_id
1 'polypeptide(L)'
;MPDRTKTASFWERQRGRMLTGLGALAILAGGGDGAEGETRASATKPAATTEQTASTTRLPQGSGFDFYVLSLSWSPTWCAGNDPNGRTDQCEVGAENAFVVHGLWPQYERGYPEFCKTDEPDRVSNAIGREVIDIMPSMGLIGHQWRKHGSCSGLSQRDYFTVVAAAREKIAIPVELQRPTRALRRAPLAVEDAFIASNPGLDRRMMAATCRSGELQEVRICLSKSNLSFRACPEVDRDSCRARDLAIPPVP
;
A
#
# COMPACT_ATOMS: atom_id res chain seq x y z
N MET A 1 -3.64 19.41 -24.24
CA MET A 1 -4.28 18.14 -23.80
C MET A 1 -3.25 17.03 -23.99
N PRO A 2 -2.67 16.46 -22.92
CA PRO A 2 -1.87 15.27 -23.05
C PRO A 2 -2.77 14.02 -23.05
N ASP A 3 -2.37 13.08 -23.89
CA ASP A 3 -3.00 11.81 -24.23
C ASP A 3 -3.34 10.94 -23.01
N ARG A 4 -4.62 10.56 -22.88
CA ARG A 4 -5.19 9.78 -21.76
C ARG A 4 -5.16 8.26 -22.00
N THR A 5 -4.29 7.76 -22.87
CA THR A 5 -4.24 6.33 -23.19
C THR A 5 -2.90 5.71 -22.81
N LYS A 6 -2.73 5.37 -21.52
CA LYS A 6 -1.89 4.28 -20.97
C LYS A 6 -1.64 4.45 -19.46
N THR A 7 -2.68 4.35 -18.65
CA THR A 7 -2.54 3.94 -17.25
C THR A 7 -3.65 2.96 -16.95
N ALA A 8 -3.35 1.66 -17.02
CA ALA A 8 -4.23 0.66 -16.42
C ALA A 8 -4.36 1.04 -14.94
N SER A 9 -5.58 1.34 -14.52
CA SER A 9 -5.85 1.84 -13.18
C SER A 9 -5.38 0.81 -12.17
N PHE A 10 -4.84 1.27 -11.03
CA PHE A 10 -4.42 0.40 -9.93
C PHE A 10 -5.51 -0.64 -9.55
N TRP A 11 -6.78 -0.29 -9.73
CA TRP A 11 -7.95 -1.15 -9.51
C TRP A 11 -8.01 -2.39 -10.42
N GLU A 12 -7.54 -2.31 -11.68
CA GLU A 12 -7.53 -3.45 -12.61
C GLU A 12 -6.49 -4.50 -12.21
N ARG A 13 -5.36 -4.09 -11.60
CA ARG A 13 -4.31 -5.02 -11.14
C ARG A 13 -4.76 -5.87 -9.95
N GLN A 14 -5.67 -5.39 -9.10
CA GLN A 14 -6.18 -6.18 -7.98
C GLN A 14 -7.20 -7.26 -8.38
N ARG A 15 -7.91 -7.12 -9.51
CA ARG A 15 -8.86 -8.13 -9.98
C ARG A 15 -8.20 -9.38 -10.60
N GLY A 16 -6.94 -9.28 -11.04
CA GLY A 16 -6.25 -10.35 -11.77
C GLY A 16 -5.67 -11.50 -10.93
N ARG A 17 -5.78 -11.47 -9.60
CA ARG A 17 -5.24 -12.51 -8.70
C ARG A 17 -6.34 -13.44 -8.19
N MET A 18 -7.03 -14.13 -9.10
CA MET A 18 -7.83 -15.32 -8.74
C MET A 18 -7.63 -16.43 -9.78
N LEU A 19 -6.86 -17.44 -9.37
CA LEU A 19 -6.95 -18.87 -9.72
C LEU A 19 -7.00 -19.28 -11.19
N THR A 20 -6.02 -20.09 -11.61
CA THR A 20 -6.23 -21.50 -12.00
C THR A 20 -4.90 -22.16 -12.37
N GLY A 21 -4.30 -22.88 -11.42
CA GLY A 21 -3.30 -23.90 -11.72
C GLY A 21 -4.01 -25.22 -11.96
N LEU A 22 -3.99 -25.71 -13.20
CA LEU A 22 -4.41 -27.06 -13.55
C LEU A 22 -3.15 -27.88 -13.87
N GLY A 23 -2.89 -28.87 -13.02
CA GLY A 23 -1.79 -29.82 -13.19
C GLY A 23 -2.05 -30.78 -14.35
N ALA A 24 -0.99 -31.08 -15.11
CA ALA A 24 -1.01 -32.12 -16.14
C ALA A 24 -0.43 -33.42 -15.56
N LEU A 25 -1.24 -34.48 -15.58
CA LEU A 25 -0.87 -35.86 -15.25
C LEU A 25 -0.41 -36.54 -16.56
N ALA A 26 0.82 -37.03 -16.62
CA ALA A 26 1.32 -37.79 -17.78
C ALA A 26 1.40 -39.30 -17.44
N ILE A 27 0.80 -40.11 -18.30
CA ILE A 27 0.68 -41.57 -18.21
C ILE A 27 1.92 -42.22 -18.86
N LEU A 28 2.47 -43.25 -18.20
CA LEU A 28 3.57 -44.09 -18.68
C LEU A 28 3.07 -45.30 -19.50
N ALA A 29 3.70 -45.54 -20.65
CA ALA A 29 3.84 -46.81 -21.37
C ALA A 29 5.06 -46.64 -22.31
N GLY A 30 5.98 -47.57 -22.58
CA GLY A 30 6.15 -48.99 -22.31
C GLY A 30 6.81 -49.66 -23.53
N GLY A 31 8.05 -50.15 -23.39
CA GLY A 31 8.62 -51.30 -24.15
C GLY A 31 9.34 -51.07 -25.50
N GLY A 32 10.48 -51.75 -25.70
CA GLY A 32 11.00 -52.16 -27.02
C GLY A 32 12.51 -52.02 -27.25
N ASP A 33 13.19 -53.15 -27.50
CA ASP A 33 14.65 -53.38 -27.52
C ASP A 33 15.43 -52.90 -28.76
N GLY A 34 16.73 -52.65 -28.54
CA GLY A 34 17.85 -53.16 -29.38
C GLY A 34 18.30 -52.35 -30.60
N ALA A 35 19.54 -51.82 -30.56
CA ALA A 35 20.57 -51.95 -31.60
C ALA A 35 21.84 -51.15 -31.27
N GLU A 36 22.99 -51.81 -31.39
CA GLU A 36 24.34 -51.25 -31.24
C GLU A 36 24.69 -50.34 -32.43
N GLY A 37 25.37 -49.23 -32.16
CA GLY A 37 25.76 -48.25 -33.16
C GLY A 37 26.85 -47.31 -32.62
N GLU A 38 28.10 -47.69 -32.86
CA GLU A 38 29.32 -46.99 -32.49
C GLU A 38 29.45 -45.67 -33.27
N THR A 39 29.31 -44.52 -32.60
CA THR A 39 29.64 -43.21 -33.19
C THR A 39 30.30 -42.25 -32.19
N ARG A 40 31.61 -42.04 -32.41
CA ARG A 40 32.40 -40.81 -32.24
C ARG A 40 31.95 -39.83 -31.14
N ALA A 41 32.70 -39.83 -30.03
CA ALA A 41 32.66 -38.78 -29.02
C ALA A 41 32.95 -37.40 -29.66
N SER A 42 31.93 -36.54 -29.69
CA SER A 42 32.07 -35.12 -29.98
C SER A 42 31.80 -34.39 -28.67
N ALA A 43 32.82 -33.70 -28.15
CA ALA A 43 32.74 -32.98 -26.89
C ALA A 43 31.74 -31.82 -26.98
N THR A 44 30.52 -32.05 -26.50
CA THR A 44 29.54 -30.97 -26.28
C THR A 44 29.93 -30.20 -25.02
N LYS A 45 30.38 -28.96 -25.23
CA LYS A 45 30.56 -27.94 -24.18
C LYS A 45 29.23 -27.78 -23.42
N PRO A 46 29.19 -27.86 -22.08
CA PRO A 46 27.94 -27.64 -21.36
C PRO A 46 27.48 -26.20 -21.61
N ALA A 47 26.27 -26.07 -22.15
CA ALA A 47 25.56 -24.80 -22.22
C ALA A 47 25.36 -24.31 -20.79
N ALA A 48 25.99 -23.18 -20.45
CA ALA A 48 25.77 -22.50 -19.20
C ALA A 48 24.27 -22.21 -19.07
N THR A 49 23.61 -22.95 -18.18
CA THR A 49 22.26 -22.61 -17.74
C THR A 49 22.42 -21.34 -16.92
N THR A 50 22.10 -20.20 -17.52
CA THR A 50 21.92 -18.94 -16.81
C THR A 50 20.73 -19.13 -15.86
N GLU A 51 21.01 -19.61 -14.66
CA GLU A 51 20.09 -19.46 -13.54
C GLU A 51 19.87 -17.97 -13.34
N GLN A 52 18.72 -17.52 -13.82
CA GLN A 52 18.23 -16.18 -13.59
C GLN A 52 17.90 -16.09 -12.10
N THR A 53 18.90 -15.77 -11.28
CA THR A 53 18.70 -15.38 -9.89
C THR A 53 17.74 -14.21 -9.89
N ALA A 54 16.49 -14.46 -9.53
CA ALA A 54 15.52 -13.43 -9.23
C ALA A 54 16.12 -12.58 -8.11
N SER A 55 16.65 -11.42 -8.49
CA SER A 55 17.07 -10.40 -7.52
C SER A 55 15.80 -9.93 -6.83
N THR A 56 15.50 -10.49 -5.67
CA THR A 56 14.53 -9.91 -4.76
C THR A 56 15.11 -8.60 -4.28
N THR A 57 14.80 -7.50 -4.99
CA THR A 57 15.16 -6.16 -4.55
C THR A 57 14.61 -5.98 -3.15
N ARG A 58 15.51 -5.89 -2.16
CA ARG A 58 15.15 -5.66 -0.77
C ARG A 58 14.59 -4.24 -0.65
N LEU A 59 13.41 -4.10 -0.03
CA LEU A 59 12.83 -2.78 0.26
C LEU A 59 13.81 -1.93 1.08
N PRO A 60 13.94 -0.62 0.80
CA PRO A 60 14.73 0.29 1.63
C PRO A 60 14.28 0.22 3.09
N GLN A 61 15.25 0.12 4.01
CA GLN A 61 14.97 -0.02 5.44
C GLN A 61 15.30 1.27 6.18
N GLY A 62 14.29 1.86 6.82
CA GLY A 62 14.48 3.05 7.64
C GLY A 62 15.17 2.77 8.98
N SER A 63 15.66 3.82 9.63
CA SER A 63 16.35 3.78 10.92
C SER A 63 15.94 4.94 11.83
N GLY A 64 16.21 4.84 13.15
CA GLY A 64 15.90 5.92 14.10
C GLY A 64 14.47 5.93 14.67
N PHE A 65 13.68 4.89 14.41
CA PHE A 65 12.31 4.67 14.91
C PHE A 65 12.02 3.16 15.02
N ASP A 66 10.89 2.75 15.60
CA ASP A 66 10.58 1.35 15.91
C ASP A 66 9.69 0.66 14.86
N PHE A 67 8.68 1.37 14.34
CA PHE A 67 7.74 0.85 13.34
C PHE A 67 7.12 1.95 12.48
N TYR A 68 6.40 1.57 11.43
CA TYR A 68 5.62 2.48 10.62
C TYR A 68 4.12 2.40 10.94
N VAL A 69 3.43 3.52 10.82
CA VAL A 69 1.97 3.57 10.67
C VAL A 69 1.65 4.03 9.26
N LEU A 70 0.98 3.19 8.47
CA LEU A 70 0.34 3.63 7.24
C LEU A 70 -1.01 4.24 7.59
N SER A 71 -1.19 5.53 7.31
CA SER A 71 -2.46 6.22 7.47
C SER A 71 -3.18 6.32 6.13
N LEU A 72 -4.38 5.72 6.05
CA LEU A 72 -5.27 5.78 4.90
C LEU A 72 -6.43 6.73 5.22
N SER A 73 -6.49 7.88 4.54
CA SER A 73 -7.53 8.89 4.75
C SER A 73 -8.76 8.62 3.88
N TRP A 74 -9.95 8.78 4.45
CA TRP A 74 -11.20 8.75 3.71
C TRP A 74 -11.44 10.11 3.05
N SER A 75 -11.20 10.20 1.74
CA SER A 75 -11.24 11.46 1.01
C SER A 75 -12.58 12.21 1.11
N PRO A 76 -13.78 11.57 1.03
CA PRO A 76 -15.04 12.28 1.17
C PRO A 76 -15.17 13.09 2.47
N THR A 77 -14.84 12.48 3.61
CA THR A 77 -14.86 13.18 4.92
C THR A 77 -13.77 14.25 5.00
N TRP A 78 -12.59 14.00 4.43
CA TRP A 78 -11.53 15.01 4.38
C TRP A 78 -11.93 16.23 3.55
N CYS A 79 -12.47 16.02 2.35
CA CYS A 79 -12.88 17.07 1.43
C CYS A 79 -14.00 17.93 2.03
N ALA A 80 -15.04 17.31 2.59
CA ALA A 80 -16.11 18.04 3.26
C ALA A 80 -15.61 18.94 4.39
N GLY A 81 -14.58 18.51 5.13
CA GLY A 81 -14.03 19.25 6.26
C GLY A 81 -12.94 20.29 5.93
N ASN A 82 -12.19 20.11 4.83
CA ASN A 82 -10.95 20.87 4.57
C ASN A 82 -10.96 21.60 3.22
N ASP A 83 -11.68 21.09 2.23
CA ASP A 83 -11.77 21.69 0.91
C ASP A 83 -13.18 21.53 0.32
N PRO A 84 -14.22 22.07 0.99
CA PRO A 84 -15.62 21.90 0.58
C PRO A 84 -15.93 22.53 -0.79
N ASN A 85 -15.03 23.38 -1.29
CA ASN A 85 -15.16 24.03 -2.60
C ASN A 85 -14.38 23.29 -3.71
N GLY A 86 -13.73 22.16 -3.40
CA GLY A 86 -13.04 21.32 -4.39
C GLY A 86 -11.94 22.02 -5.16
N ARG A 87 -11.08 22.78 -4.47
CA ARG A 87 -10.00 23.56 -5.10
C ARG A 87 -8.72 22.76 -5.32
N THR A 88 -8.58 21.62 -4.64
CA THR A 88 -7.45 20.70 -4.74
C THR A 88 -7.80 19.51 -5.62
N ASP A 89 -6.81 18.96 -6.32
CA ASP A 89 -6.96 17.77 -7.18
C ASP A 89 -7.63 16.59 -6.45
N GLN A 90 -7.46 16.47 -5.13
CA GLN A 90 -8.11 15.42 -4.34
C GLN A 90 -9.65 15.58 -4.28
N CYS A 91 -10.14 16.82 -4.26
CA CYS A 91 -11.52 17.18 -3.96
C CYS A 91 -12.24 17.86 -5.13
N GLU A 92 -11.58 18.00 -6.28
CA GLU A 92 -12.19 18.59 -7.47
C GLU A 92 -13.45 17.84 -7.89
N VAL A 93 -14.37 18.55 -8.55
CA VAL A 93 -15.64 17.97 -9.02
C VAL A 93 -15.33 16.82 -9.98
N GLY A 94 -15.88 15.63 -9.66
CA GLY A 94 -15.63 14.41 -10.44
C GLY A 94 -14.40 13.61 -10.01
N ALA A 95 -13.66 14.06 -8.98
CA ALA A 95 -12.65 13.23 -8.34
C ALA A 95 -13.32 12.08 -7.58
N GLU A 96 -12.98 10.84 -7.95
CA GLU A 96 -13.57 9.63 -7.40
C GLU A 96 -12.69 9.00 -6.30
N ASN A 97 -12.03 9.86 -5.51
CA ASN A 97 -11.10 9.42 -4.47
C ASN A 97 -11.87 8.82 -3.28
N ALA A 98 -11.53 7.57 -2.94
CA ALA A 98 -12.01 6.85 -1.77
C ALA A 98 -10.96 6.92 -0.65
N PHE A 99 -10.34 5.79 -0.29
CA PHE A 99 -9.15 5.79 0.54
C PHE A 99 -7.91 6.21 -0.25
N VAL A 100 -7.22 7.22 0.26
CA VAL A 100 -5.91 7.68 -0.23
C VAL A 100 -4.87 7.50 0.87
N VAL A 101 -3.60 7.41 0.50
CA VAL A 101 -2.51 7.45 1.48
C VAL A 101 -2.40 8.86 2.01
N HIS A 102 -2.68 9.04 3.31
CA HIS A 102 -2.30 10.26 4.00
C HIS A 102 -0.79 10.27 4.19
N GLY A 103 -0.20 9.19 4.71
CA GLY A 103 1.26 9.07 4.83
C GLY A 103 1.71 7.76 5.47
N LEU A 104 3.03 7.59 5.54
CA LEU A 104 3.69 6.48 6.22
C LEU A 104 4.57 7.05 7.35
N TRP A 105 4.16 6.87 8.59
CA TRP A 105 4.72 7.62 9.71
C TRP A 105 5.68 6.74 10.52
N PRO A 106 6.97 7.11 10.62
CA PRO A 106 7.86 6.56 11.64
C PRO A 106 7.27 6.75 13.04
N GLN A 107 7.29 5.71 13.85
CA GLN A 107 6.75 5.68 15.21
C GLN A 107 7.77 5.08 16.18
N TYR A 108 7.77 5.57 17.41
CA TYR A 108 8.38 4.88 18.54
C TYR A 108 7.35 3.97 19.21
N GLU A 109 7.79 3.07 20.09
CA GLU A 109 6.87 2.33 20.97
C GLU A 109 5.99 3.27 21.83
N ARG A 110 6.44 4.52 22.05
CA ARG A 110 5.64 5.60 22.64
C ARG A 110 5.91 6.92 21.93
N GLY A 111 4.88 7.51 21.34
CA GLY A 111 4.99 8.74 20.53
C GLY A 111 5.73 8.54 19.20
N TYR A 112 6.09 9.64 18.55
CA TYR A 112 6.74 9.64 17.24
C TYR A 112 7.70 10.83 17.07
N PRO A 113 8.72 10.69 16.21
CA PRO A 113 9.48 11.83 15.74
C PRO A 113 8.70 12.61 14.67
N GLU A 114 8.92 13.93 14.62
CA GLU A 114 8.39 14.78 13.55
C GLU A 114 9.39 15.88 13.17
N PHE A 115 9.32 16.34 11.91
CA PHE A 115 10.15 17.42 11.37
C PHE A 115 11.66 17.24 11.63
N CYS A 116 12.16 16.03 11.38
CA CYS A 116 13.54 15.69 11.66
C CYS A 116 14.51 16.38 10.71
N LYS A 117 15.69 16.74 11.22
CA LYS A 117 16.79 17.26 10.41
C LYS A 117 17.36 16.14 9.52
N THR A 118 17.56 16.43 8.25
CA THR A 118 18.15 15.54 7.24
C THR A 118 18.97 16.37 6.24
N ASP A 119 19.88 15.72 5.51
CA ASP A 119 20.65 16.34 4.41
C ASP A 119 19.86 16.35 3.09
N GLU A 120 18.72 15.67 3.05
CA GLU A 120 17.80 15.67 1.91
C GLU A 120 17.03 17.02 1.78
N PRO A 121 16.71 17.47 0.56
CA PRO A 121 15.89 18.66 0.36
C PRO A 121 14.49 18.58 0.99
N ASP A 122 14.00 19.70 1.53
CA ASP A 122 12.63 19.82 2.05
C ASP A 122 11.55 19.70 0.97
N ARG A 123 11.86 20.14 -0.26
CA ARG A 123 10.93 20.12 -1.38
C ARG A 123 11.06 18.81 -2.15
N VAL A 124 9.97 18.05 -2.16
CA VAL A 124 9.82 16.90 -3.05
C VAL A 124 9.73 17.36 -4.50
N SER A 125 10.60 16.83 -5.35
CA SER A 125 10.59 17.14 -6.78
C SER A 125 9.33 16.60 -7.45
N ASN A 126 8.87 17.25 -8.53
CA ASN A 126 7.73 16.75 -9.32
C ASN A 126 8.00 15.35 -9.91
N ALA A 127 9.27 14.99 -10.13
CA ALA A 127 9.62 13.66 -10.63
C ALA A 127 9.28 12.57 -9.60
N ILE A 128 9.71 12.75 -8.35
CA ILE A 128 9.38 11.83 -7.25
C ILE A 128 7.88 11.87 -6.96
N GLY A 129 7.27 13.06 -6.92
CA GLY A 129 5.84 13.19 -6.64
C GLY A 129 4.96 12.41 -7.63
N ARG A 130 5.29 12.42 -8.93
CA ARG A 130 4.57 11.63 -9.95
C ARG A 130 4.58 10.12 -9.70
N GLU A 131 5.57 9.59 -8.98
CA GLU A 131 5.66 8.16 -8.69
C GLU A 131 4.59 7.70 -7.67
N VAL A 132 4.03 8.63 -6.88
CA VAL A 132 3.06 8.34 -5.81
C VAL A 132 1.79 9.17 -5.87
N ILE A 133 1.65 10.09 -6.84
CA ILE A 133 0.50 11.00 -6.95
C ILE A 133 -0.84 10.26 -7.06
N ASP A 134 -0.85 9.08 -7.68
CA ASP A 134 -2.05 8.23 -7.83
C ASP A 134 -2.58 7.69 -6.48
N ILE A 135 -1.72 7.59 -5.46
CA ILE A 135 -2.09 7.13 -4.11
C ILE A 135 -2.08 8.25 -3.08
N MET A 136 -1.41 9.37 -3.37
CA MET A 136 -1.33 10.59 -2.55
C MET A 136 -1.69 11.80 -3.44
N PRO A 137 -2.99 12.14 -3.63
CA PRO A 137 -3.46 12.99 -4.73
C PRO A 137 -3.25 14.50 -4.49
N SER A 138 -2.04 14.90 -4.08
CA SER A 138 -1.64 16.30 -3.96
C SER A 138 -0.12 16.40 -3.76
N MET A 139 0.54 17.22 -4.58
CA MET A 139 1.96 17.57 -4.34
C MET A 139 2.17 18.30 -3.00
N GLY A 140 1.16 19.04 -2.54
CA GLY A 140 1.17 19.68 -1.22
C GLY A 140 1.15 18.64 -0.09
N LEU A 141 0.31 17.61 -0.22
CA LEU A 141 0.26 16.48 0.70
C LEU A 141 1.59 15.73 0.73
N ILE A 142 2.08 15.30 -0.44
CA ILE A 142 3.36 14.59 -0.60
C ILE A 142 4.50 15.36 0.08
N GLY A 143 4.62 16.65 -0.22
CA GLY A 143 5.65 17.50 0.36
C GLY A 143 5.52 17.66 1.88
N HIS A 144 4.30 17.86 2.40
CA HIS A 144 4.08 17.97 3.85
C HIS A 144 4.45 16.67 4.58
N GLN A 145 4.05 15.53 4.03
CA GLN A 145 4.30 14.22 4.62
C GLN A 145 5.77 13.83 4.58
N TRP A 146 6.50 14.23 3.54
CA TRP A 146 7.95 14.15 3.53
C TRP A 146 8.56 14.96 4.69
N ARG A 147 8.31 16.27 4.75
CA ARG A 147 8.95 17.13 5.76
C ARG A 147 8.62 16.72 7.19
N LYS A 148 7.36 16.36 7.45
CA LYS A 148 6.88 16.02 8.79
C LYS A 148 7.29 14.61 9.22
N HIS A 149 7.17 13.62 8.34
CA HIS A 149 7.32 12.21 8.71
C HIS A 149 8.44 11.50 7.94
N GLY A 150 8.54 11.70 6.63
CA GLY A 150 9.55 11.05 5.80
C GLY A 150 10.98 11.40 6.17
N SER A 151 11.25 12.66 6.53
CA SER A 151 12.55 13.15 7.01
C SER A 151 13.06 12.40 8.24
N CYS A 152 12.16 11.82 9.04
CA CYS A 152 12.47 11.06 10.24
C CYS A 152 12.79 9.57 9.99
N SER A 153 12.70 9.10 8.73
CA SER A 153 12.93 7.69 8.40
C SER A 153 14.41 7.32 8.24
N GLY A 154 15.29 8.31 8.10
CA GLY A 154 16.69 8.10 7.72
C GLY A 154 16.89 7.61 6.29
N LEU A 155 15.85 7.63 5.45
CA LEU A 155 15.89 7.28 4.03
C LEU A 155 16.05 8.52 3.15
N SER A 156 16.53 8.32 1.92
CA SER A 156 16.39 9.33 0.86
C SER A 156 14.92 9.58 0.54
N GLN A 157 14.58 10.72 -0.07
CA GLN A 157 13.20 11.00 -0.48
C GLN A 157 12.61 9.91 -1.36
N ARG A 158 13.37 9.47 -2.36
CA ARG A 158 12.95 8.43 -3.32
C ARG A 158 12.71 7.10 -2.61
N ASP A 159 13.61 6.70 -1.72
CA ASP A 159 13.47 5.45 -0.99
C ASP A 159 12.28 5.49 -0.04
N TYR A 160 12.06 6.60 0.66
CA TYR A 160 10.88 6.77 1.51
C TYR A 160 9.58 6.60 0.71
N PHE A 161 9.43 7.26 -0.44
CA PHE A 161 8.23 7.11 -1.27
C PHE A 161 8.11 5.74 -1.92
N THR A 162 9.23 5.04 -2.16
CA THR A 162 9.22 3.62 -2.56
C THR A 162 8.60 2.75 -1.47
N VAL A 163 8.95 2.99 -0.19
CA VAL A 163 8.36 2.26 0.94
C VAL A 163 6.89 2.64 1.15
N VAL A 164 6.51 3.91 0.94
CA VAL A 164 5.11 4.35 0.96
C VAL A 164 4.26 3.57 -0.07
N ALA A 165 4.75 3.47 -1.31
CA ALA A 165 4.06 2.73 -2.37
C ALA A 165 3.93 1.24 -2.02
N ALA A 166 5.01 0.61 -1.54
CA ALA A 166 4.99 -0.79 -1.11
C ALA A 166 4.04 -1.04 0.09
N ALA A 167 4.00 -0.12 1.06
CA ALA A 167 3.07 -0.20 2.17
C ALA A 167 1.61 -0.11 1.71
N ARG A 168 1.31 0.79 0.77
CA ARG A 168 -0.03 0.89 0.18
C ARG A 168 -0.41 -0.36 -0.61
N GLU A 169 0.50 -0.91 -1.41
CA GLU A 169 0.28 -2.12 -2.21
C GLU A 169 -0.03 -3.34 -1.34
N LYS A 170 0.62 -3.44 -0.16
CA LYS A 170 0.36 -4.50 0.81
C LYS A 170 -1.10 -4.56 1.28
N ILE A 171 -1.79 -3.43 1.34
CA ILE A 171 -3.13 -3.34 1.95
C ILE A 171 -4.23 -3.53 0.90
N ALA A 172 -5.05 -4.55 1.10
CA ALA A 172 -6.32 -4.72 0.40
C ALA A 172 -7.41 -3.87 1.08
N ILE A 173 -8.09 -3.02 0.29
CA ILE A 173 -9.24 -2.26 0.76
C ILE A 173 -10.49 -3.16 0.65
N PRO A 174 -11.30 -3.30 1.72
CA PRO A 174 -12.53 -4.08 1.68
C PRO A 174 -13.46 -3.64 0.55
N VAL A 175 -14.07 -4.60 -0.15
CA VAL A 175 -14.83 -4.35 -1.40
C VAL A 175 -15.91 -3.27 -1.23
N GLU A 176 -16.58 -3.26 -0.08
CA GLU A 176 -17.62 -2.31 0.27
C GLU A 176 -17.10 -0.89 0.56
N LEU A 177 -15.80 -0.74 0.82
CA LEU A 177 -15.12 0.54 1.09
C LEU A 177 -14.21 0.98 -0.07
N GLN A 178 -14.12 0.21 -1.16
CA GLN A 178 -13.30 0.60 -2.32
C GLN A 178 -13.83 1.85 -2.99
N ARG A 179 -15.15 1.92 -3.22
CA ARG A 179 -15.84 3.07 -3.82
C ARG A 179 -17.36 2.98 -3.59
N PRO A 180 -17.84 3.14 -2.35
CA PRO A 180 -19.26 3.16 -2.06
C PRO A 180 -19.91 4.39 -2.71
N THR A 181 -20.87 4.16 -3.60
CA THR A 181 -21.67 5.22 -4.24
C THR A 181 -22.90 5.61 -3.43
N ARG A 182 -23.08 4.98 -2.25
CA ARG A 182 -24.14 5.31 -1.29
C ARG A 182 -23.52 5.47 0.08
N ALA A 183 -24.05 6.39 0.88
CA ALA A 183 -23.62 6.57 2.26
C ALA A 183 -23.77 5.25 3.03
N LEU A 184 -22.76 4.88 3.80
CA LEU A 184 -22.80 3.74 4.69
C LEU A 184 -22.81 4.22 6.15
N ARG A 185 -23.25 3.33 7.02
CA ARG A 185 -23.11 3.47 8.48
C ARG A 185 -22.57 2.20 9.08
N ARG A 186 -21.44 2.29 9.80
CA ARG A 186 -20.78 1.13 10.42
C ARG A 186 -20.18 1.53 11.76
N ALA A 187 -20.25 0.64 12.75
CA ALA A 187 -19.43 0.75 13.95
C ALA A 187 -17.94 0.76 13.56
N PRO A 188 -17.07 1.50 14.28
CA PRO A 188 -15.62 1.50 14.04
C PRO A 188 -15.03 0.08 14.00
N LEU A 189 -15.45 -0.78 14.94
CA LEU A 189 -15.04 -2.19 14.98
C LEU A 189 -15.46 -2.99 13.74
N ALA A 190 -16.61 -2.67 13.15
CA ALA A 190 -17.05 -3.33 11.92
C ALA A 190 -16.22 -2.89 10.70
N VAL A 191 -15.71 -1.65 10.70
CA VAL A 191 -14.74 -1.20 9.69
C VAL A 191 -13.42 -1.97 9.85
N GLU A 192 -12.92 -2.11 11.08
CA GLU A 192 -11.71 -2.89 11.38
C GLU A 192 -11.89 -4.37 10.98
N ASP A 193 -13.02 -4.99 11.29
CA ASP A 193 -13.33 -6.38 10.92
C ASP A 193 -13.31 -6.60 9.41
N ALA A 194 -13.83 -5.66 8.63
CA ALA A 194 -13.77 -5.73 7.16
C ALA A 194 -12.33 -5.69 6.64
N PHE A 195 -11.48 -4.84 7.22
CA PHE A 195 -10.05 -4.78 6.89
C PHE A 195 -9.32 -6.07 7.29
N ILE A 196 -9.58 -6.61 8.48
CA ILE A 196 -9.02 -7.88 8.94
C ILE A 196 -9.40 -9.02 7.99
N ALA A 197 -10.69 -9.11 7.60
CA ALA A 197 -11.16 -10.13 6.67
C ALA A 197 -10.48 -10.04 5.29
N SER A 198 -10.12 -8.83 4.85
CA SER A 198 -9.48 -8.58 3.55
C SER A 198 -7.95 -8.75 3.58
N ASN A 199 -7.32 -8.77 4.76
CA ASN A 199 -5.87 -8.72 4.92
C ASN A 199 -5.38 -9.82 5.87
N PRO A 200 -5.02 -11.01 5.36
CA PRO A 200 -4.52 -12.10 6.20
C PRO A 200 -3.31 -11.71 7.05
N GLY A 201 -3.39 -12.00 8.35
CA GLY A 201 -2.35 -11.67 9.34
C GLY A 201 -2.50 -10.28 9.99
N LEU A 202 -3.45 -9.46 9.54
CA LEU A 202 -3.85 -8.26 10.27
C LEU A 202 -4.77 -8.64 11.43
N ASP A 203 -4.57 -8.05 12.59
CA ASP A 203 -5.48 -8.18 13.74
C ASP A 203 -5.83 -6.80 14.33
N ARG A 204 -6.81 -6.79 15.23
CA ARG A 204 -7.36 -5.56 15.80
C ARG A 204 -6.32 -4.68 16.50
N ARG A 205 -5.34 -5.28 17.18
CA ARG A 205 -4.30 -4.57 17.94
C ARG A 205 -3.24 -3.92 17.04
N MET A 206 -3.36 -4.11 15.74
CA MET A 206 -2.41 -3.66 14.71
C MET A 206 -2.97 -2.51 13.88
N MET A 207 -4.15 -2.00 14.22
CA MET A 207 -4.81 -0.94 13.46
C MET A 207 -5.73 -0.09 14.32
N ALA A 208 -6.22 1.00 13.74
CA ALA A 208 -7.31 1.78 14.31
C ALA A 208 -8.17 2.42 13.23
N ALA A 209 -9.49 2.31 13.37
CA ALA A 209 -10.43 3.13 12.61
C ALA A 209 -10.73 4.42 13.39
N THR A 210 -10.31 5.56 12.86
CA THR A 210 -10.46 6.88 13.49
C THR A 210 -11.63 7.65 12.89
N CYS A 211 -12.13 8.63 13.63
CA CYS A 211 -13.29 9.40 13.22
C CYS A 211 -13.16 10.88 13.57
N ARG A 212 -13.84 11.72 12.78
CA ARG A 212 -14.00 13.15 13.03
C ARG A 212 -15.48 13.48 12.94
N SER A 213 -16.04 14.10 13.98
CA SER A 213 -17.45 14.49 14.03
C SER A 213 -18.42 13.33 13.73
N GLY A 214 -18.07 12.10 14.11
CA GLY A 214 -18.90 10.91 13.86
C GLY A 214 -18.80 10.34 12.44
N GLU A 215 -17.90 10.85 11.61
CA GLU A 215 -17.60 10.30 10.28
C GLU A 215 -16.27 9.57 10.26
N LEU A 216 -16.14 8.55 9.42
CA LEU A 216 -14.88 7.84 9.18
C LEU A 216 -13.82 8.82 8.65
N GLN A 217 -12.70 8.92 9.36
CA GLN A 217 -11.63 9.85 9.00
C GLN A 217 -10.44 9.10 8.39
N GLU A 218 -9.88 8.15 9.10
CA GLU A 218 -8.72 7.37 8.65
C GLU A 218 -8.80 5.93 9.15
N VAL A 219 -8.15 5.03 8.41
CA VAL A 219 -7.73 3.73 8.92
C VAL A 219 -6.21 3.73 9.01
N ARG A 220 -5.69 3.52 10.22
CA ARG A 220 -4.26 3.48 10.52
C ARG A 220 -3.82 2.05 10.74
N ILE A 221 -2.77 1.61 10.06
CA ILE A 221 -2.29 0.22 10.10
C ILE A 221 -0.80 0.20 10.44
N CYS A 222 -0.44 -0.62 11.42
CA CYS A 222 0.91 -0.69 11.95
C CYS A 222 1.75 -1.79 11.28
N LEU A 223 2.93 -1.40 10.83
CA LEU A 223 3.81 -2.19 9.98
C LEU A 223 5.23 -2.20 10.53
N SER A 224 5.88 -3.36 10.53
CA SER A 224 7.31 -3.48 10.84
C SER A 224 8.14 -2.68 9.83
N LYS A 225 9.14 -1.95 10.33
CA LYS A 225 10.06 -1.19 9.47
C LYS A 225 10.97 -2.05 8.58
N SER A 226 11.17 -3.33 8.91
CA SER A 226 12.12 -4.21 8.20
C SER A 226 11.53 -4.86 6.95
N ASN A 227 10.24 -5.19 6.98
CA ASN A 227 9.60 -5.97 5.92
C ASN A 227 8.10 -5.65 5.75
N LEU A 228 7.62 -4.58 6.38
CA LEU A 228 6.21 -4.18 6.38
C LEU A 228 5.26 -5.30 6.85
N SER A 229 5.71 -6.26 7.66
CA SER A 229 4.80 -7.22 8.32
C SER A 229 3.88 -6.51 9.30
N PHE A 230 2.65 -7.00 9.47
CA PHE A 230 1.73 -6.43 10.46
C PHE A 230 2.29 -6.65 11.87
N ARG A 231 2.14 -5.65 12.74
CA ARG A 231 2.54 -5.74 14.15
C ARG A 231 1.61 -4.97 15.05
N ALA A 232 1.53 -5.37 16.31
CA ALA A 232 0.75 -4.65 17.30
C ALA A 232 1.36 -3.27 17.61
N CYS A 233 0.49 -2.32 17.94
CA CYS A 233 0.84 -0.93 18.26
C CYS A 233 -0.18 -0.34 19.27
N PRO A 234 0.00 -0.62 20.58
CA PRO A 234 -1.02 -0.31 21.58
C PRO A 234 -1.43 1.17 21.70
N GLU A 235 -0.55 2.11 21.34
CA GLU A 235 -0.90 3.53 21.34
C GLU A 235 -1.90 3.87 20.23
N VAL A 236 -1.63 3.42 19.00
CA VAL A 236 -2.50 3.65 17.84
C VAL A 236 -3.83 2.91 18.00
N ASP A 237 -3.81 1.65 18.43
CA ASP A 237 -5.01 0.84 18.69
C ASP A 237 -5.97 1.54 19.68
N ARG A 238 -5.43 2.14 20.75
CA ARG A 238 -6.25 2.90 21.72
C ARG A 238 -6.90 4.16 21.17
N ASP A 239 -6.40 4.68 20.05
CA ASP A 239 -6.94 5.86 19.36
C ASP A 239 -8.13 5.53 18.45
N SER A 240 -8.53 4.26 18.34
CA SER A 240 -9.76 3.88 17.64
C SER A 240 -10.95 4.69 18.12
N CYS A 241 -11.78 5.08 17.16
CA CYS A 241 -12.96 5.88 17.42
C CYS A 241 -13.90 5.16 18.39
N ARG A 242 -14.42 5.90 19.38
CA ARG A 242 -15.34 5.37 20.41
C ARG A 242 -16.81 5.60 20.08
N ALA A 243 -17.12 6.20 18.94
CA ALA A 243 -18.49 6.36 18.49
C ALA A 243 -19.13 4.98 18.29
N ARG A 244 -20.42 4.86 18.60
CA ARG A 244 -21.16 3.59 18.38
C ARG A 244 -21.27 3.25 16.90
N ASP A 245 -21.31 4.27 16.06
CA ASP A 245 -21.55 4.16 14.63
C ASP A 245 -20.95 5.37 13.91
N LEU A 246 -20.35 5.11 12.75
CA LEU A 246 -19.71 6.10 11.89
C LEU A 246 -20.52 6.29 10.63
N ALA A 247 -20.74 7.55 10.24
CA ALA A 247 -21.10 7.84 8.87
C ALA A 247 -19.87 7.64 7.97
N ILE A 248 -20.08 7.00 6.83
CA ILE A 248 -19.09 6.86 5.77
C ILE A 248 -19.72 7.52 4.54
N PRO A 249 -19.41 8.80 4.28
CA PRO A 249 -19.94 9.51 3.13
C PRO A 249 -19.54 8.78 1.84
N PRO A 250 -20.42 8.76 0.81
CA PRO A 250 -20.11 8.12 -0.45
C PRO A 250 -18.98 8.83 -1.18
N VAL A 251 -18.35 8.11 -2.10
CA VAL A 251 -17.52 8.74 -3.12
C VAL A 251 -18.46 9.45 -4.11
N PRO A 252 -18.23 10.75 -4.41
CA PRO A 252 -19.05 11.52 -5.35
C PRO A 252 -19.16 10.92 -6.75
#